data_AF-A0A1Q7MP51-F1
#
_entry.id   AF-A0A1Q7MP51-F1
#
_cell.length_a   1.000
_cell.length_b   1.000
_cell.length_c   1.000
_cell.angle_alpha   90.00
_cell.angle_beta   90.00
_cell.angle_gamma   90.00
#
_symmetry.space_group_name_H-M   'P 1'
#
loop_
_entity.id
_entity.type
_entity.pdbx_description
1 polymer ?
#
loop_
_entity_poly.entity_id
_entity_poly.type
_entity_poly.pdbx_seq_one_letter_code
_entity_poly.pdbx_strand_id
1 'polypeptide(L)'
;MKVIAKWKRACAWSLVAGLSVMQPATAAAADVTVLVNGSFNAYPPWMDDWSPEFSAIANTFGYPPIQFRWFDNEAVYPPFYGGIFNGAFALASFLNGIGGDNLNLIAHSHGGNVVKIASYYLSRPFRHLIHLGTPVNWDLYPLGGYAYSFCQVSSYTDYVQFGGSSPWQVGNFGYEQYLAARFFFDAGEAAFNGDWDLFAYYMAEGAYHEAQANYWWLSTKLEWYAANYMFGGESHGDLHEPPVWYAIRNQCALN
;
A
#
# COMPACT_ATOMS: atom_id res chain seq x y z
N MET A 1 -66.78 -21.89 55.73
CA MET A 1 -65.85 -21.51 54.64
C MET A 1 -64.88 -20.49 55.24
N LYS A 2 -63.55 -20.55 55.18
CA LYS A 2 -62.54 -21.46 54.63
C LYS A 2 -61.25 -21.22 55.46
N VAL A 3 -60.68 -22.31 56.00
CA VAL A 3 -59.28 -22.73 55.81
C VAL A 3 -58.13 -21.85 56.37
N ILE A 4 -57.61 -22.27 57.54
CA ILE A 4 -56.22 -22.66 57.87
C ILE A 4 -55.08 -22.10 56.98
N ALA A 5 -54.07 -21.44 57.60
CA ALA A 5 -52.67 -21.90 57.55
C ALA A 5 -51.72 -21.05 58.42
N LYS A 6 -51.08 -21.73 59.39
CA LYS A 6 -49.81 -21.33 60.03
C LYS A 6 -48.71 -21.28 58.98
N TRP A 7 -47.86 -20.25 59.01
CA TRP A 7 -46.53 -20.32 58.41
C TRP A 7 -45.45 -19.95 59.42
N LYS A 8 -44.55 -20.92 59.61
CA LYS A 8 -43.35 -20.86 60.43
C LYS A 8 -42.34 -19.92 59.77
N ARG A 9 -41.67 -19.08 60.57
CA ARG A 9 -40.48 -18.32 60.17
C ARG A 9 -39.32 -19.30 59.92
N ALA A 10 -38.75 -19.27 58.73
CA ALA A 10 -37.49 -19.93 58.40
C ALA A 10 -36.38 -18.88 58.30
N CYS A 11 -35.20 -19.30 58.75
CA CYS A 11 -33.97 -18.52 58.94
C CYS A 11 -33.54 -17.70 57.72
N ALA A 12 -33.12 -16.46 58.00
CA ALA A 12 -32.32 -15.66 57.09
C ALA A 12 -30.88 -16.17 57.09
N TRP A 13 -30.41 -16.64 55.93
CA TRP A 13 -28.99 -16.71 55.63
C TRP A 13 -28.69 -15.60 54.62
N SER A 14 -27.91 -14.62 55.07
CA SER A 14 -27.43 -13.51 54.26
C SER A 14 -26.40 -14.02 53.25
N LEU A 15 -26.73 -13.98 51.96
CA LEU A 15 -25.72 -14.00 50.90
C LEU A 15 -25.38 -12.54 50.56
N VAL A 16 -24.23 -12.07 51.05
CA VAL A 16 -23.63 -10.82 50.56
C VAL A 16 -23.03 -11.13 49.19
N ALA A 17 -23.78 -10.83 48.13
CA ALA A 17 -23.22 -10.76 46.80
C ALA A 17 -22.33 -9.52 46.73
N GLY A 18 -21.01 -9.73 46.83
CA GLY A 18 -20.03 -8.70 46.48
C GLY A 18 -20.19 -8.36 45.01
N LEU A 19 -20.86 -7.25 44.72
CA LEU A 19 -20.76 -6.56 43.44
C LEU A 19 -19.35 -5.99 43.33
N SER A 20 -18.42 -6.82 42.87
CA SER A 20 -17.23 -6.32 42.19
C SER A 20 -17.72 -5.65 40.92
N VAL A 21 -17.84 -4.32 40.97
CA VAL A 21 -17.93 -3.48 39.78
C VAL A 21 -16.59 -3.66 39.07
N MET A 22 -16.51 -4.64 38.17
CA MET A 22 -15.50 -4.63 37.14
C MET A 22 -15.72 -3.34 36.37
N GLN A 23 -14.84 -2.35 36.58
CA GLN A 23 -14.61 -1.36 35.55
C GLN A 23 -14.41 -2.13 34.25
N PRO A 24 -15.10 -1.79 33.16
CA PRO A 24 -14.72 -2.35 31.87
C PRO A 24 -13.24 -2.03 31.72
N ALA A 25 -12.41 -3.07 31.61
CA ALA A 25 -11.11 -2.91 31.01
C ALA A 25 -11.39 -2.13 29.72
N THR A 26 -10.78 -0.96 29.57
CA THR A 26 -10.74 -0.27 28.29
C THR A 26 -10.23 -1.30 27.29
N ALA A 27 -11.14 -1.89 26.53
CA ALA A 27 -10.76 -2.82 25.47
C ALA A 27 -9.78 -2.03 24.62
N ALA A 28 -8.53 -2.50 24.55
CA ALA A 28 -7.60 -1.95 23.60
C ALA A 28 -8.33 -1.93 22.26
N ALA A 29 -8.34 -0.77 21.60
CA ALA A 29 -8.82 -0.62 20.23
C ALA A 29 -8.44 -1.86 19.43
N ALA A 30 -9.43 -2.61 18.93
CA ALA A 30 -9.14 -3.83 18.19
C ALA A 30 -8.44 -3.42 16.88
N ASP A 31 -7.16 -3.76 16.75
CA ASP A 31 -6.40 -3.54 15.52
C ASP A 31 -6.93 -4.47 14.43
N VAL A 32 -7.27 -3.92 13.26
CA VAL A 32 -7.68 -4.69 12.09
C VAL A 32 -6.66 -4.48 10.98
N THR A 33 -6.16 -5.57 10.43
CA THR A 33 -5.23 -5.54 9.29
C THR A 33 -5.94 -6.05 8.05
N VAL A 34 -5.89 -5.28 6.97
CA VAL A 34 -6.50 -5.63 5.67
C VAL A 34 -5.42 -5.76 4.61
N LEU A 35 -5.50 -6.84 3.82
CA LEU A 35 -4.66 -7.06 2.64
C LEU A 35 -5.47 -6.72 1.38
N VAL A 36 -4.86 -6.02 0.43
CA VAL A 36 -5.48 -5.63 -0.84
C VAL A 36 -4.63 -6.09 -2.01
N ASN A 37 -5.23 -6.87 -2.91
CA ASN A 37 -4.54 -7.42 -4.09
C ASN A 37 -4.18 -6.34 -5.12
N GLY A 38 -3.27 -6.68 -6.03
CA GLY A 38 -2.98 -5.92 -7.24
C GLY A 38 -3.99 -6.14 -8.38
N SER A 39 -3.78 -5.45 -9.50
CA SER A 39 -4.53 -5.70 -10.74
C SER A 39 -4.13 -7.04 -11.39
N PHE A 40 -4.97 -7.57 -12.28
CA PHE A 40 -4.77 -8.80 -13.06
C PHE A 40 -4.62 -10.11 -12.26
N ASN A 41 -4.62 -10.05 -10.93
CA ASN A 41 -4.68 -11.22 -10.07
C ASN A 41 -5.50 -10.90 -8.80
N ALA A 42 -6.78 -11.24 -8.83
CA ALA A 42 -7.67 -11.10 -7.66
C ALA A 42 -7.39 -12.13 -6.55
N TYR A 43 -6.64 -13.19 -6.87
CA TYR A 43 -6.33 -14.27 -5.93
C TYR A 43 -4.83 -14.55 -5.85
N PRO A 44 -4.01 -13.56 -5.44
CA PRO A 44 -2.58 -13.77 -5.33
C PRO A 44 -2.24 -14.65 -4.13
N PRO A 45 -1.33 -15.63 -4.28
CA PRO A 45 -0.99 -16.58 -3.21
C PRO A 45 -0.54 -15.93 -1.89
N TRP A 46 0.15 -14.78 -1.93
CA TRP A 46 0.68 -14.11 -0.73
C TRP A 46 -0.40 -13.63 0.26
N MET A 47 -1.65 -13.52 -0.21
CA MET A 47 -2.79 -13.13 0.63
C MET A 47 -3.48 -14.34 1.28
N ASP A 48 -3.20 -15.55 0.85
CA ASP A 48 -3.86 -16.74 1.38
C ASP A 48 -3.27 -17.14 2.74
N ASP A 49 -4.10 -17.73 3.60
CA ASP A 49 -3.78 -18.01 5.01
C ASP A 49 -2.63 -19.00 5.21
N TRP A 50 -2.41 -19.89 4.25
CA TRP A 50 -1.31 -20.84 4.21
C TRP A 50 0.01 -20.23 3.73
N SER A 51 0.00 -19.00 3.22
CA SER A 51 1.20 -18.38 2.67
C SER A 51 2.15 -17.92 3.78
N PRO A 52 3.48 -18.00 3.55
CA PRO A 52 4.46 -17.48 4.49
C PRO A 52 4.30 -15.99 4.77
N GLU A 53 3.94 -15.20 3.75
CA GLU A 53 3.76 -13.75 3.86
C GLU A 53 2.57 -13.40 4.76
N PHE A 54 1.40 -14.02 4.52
CA PHE A 54 0.23 -13.84 5.39
C PHE A 54 0.56 -14.14 6.85
N SER A 55 1.30 -15.23 7.10
CA SER A 55 1.74 -15.60 8.45
C SER A 55 2.70 -14.57 9.05
N ALA A 56 3.63 -14.02 8.26
CA ALA A 56 4.58 -13.01 8.72
C ALA A 56 3.89 -11.68 9.09
N ILE A 57 2.89 -11.27 8.31
CA ILE A 57 2.05 -10.10 8.58
C ILE A 57 1.20 -10.35 9.83
N ALA A 58 0.54 -11.52 9.92
CA ALA A 58 -0.27 -11.90 11.08
C ALA A 58 0.54 -11.86 12.39
N ASN A 59 1.78 -12.37 12.36
CA ASN A 59 2.69 -12.33 13.51
C ASN A 59 3.12 -10.90 13.88
N THR A 60 3.13 -9.97 12.93
CA THR A 60 3.53 -8.58 13.16
C THR A 60 2.41 -7.80 13.87
N PHE A 61 1.15 -8.03 13.49
CA PHE A 61 0.00 -7.32 14.06
C PHE A 61 -0.79 -8.13 15.10
N GLY A 62 -0.39 -9.37 15.37
CA GLY A 62 -0.97 -10.25 16.39
C GLY A 62 -2.30 -10.94 16.01
N TYR A 63 -2.87 -10.62 14.84
CA TYR A 63 -4.13 -11.18 14.35
C TYR A 63 -4.05 -11.53 12.86
N PRO A 64 -4.78 -12.58 12.40
CA PRO A 64 -4.88 -12.89 10.98
C PRO A 64 -5.44 -11.69 10.18
N PRO A 65 -4.78 -11.26 9.10
CA PRO A 65 -5.30 -10.22 8.23
C PRO A 65 -6.60 -10.63 7.54
N ILE A 66 -7.46 -9.64 7.25
CA ILE A 66 -8.65 -9.82 6.42
C ILE A 66 -8.26 -9.53 4.97
N GLN A 67 -8.64 -10.42 4.06
CA GLN A 67 -8.34 -10.28 2.64
C GLN A 67 -9.47 -9.51 1.98
N PHE A 68 -9.18 -8.36 1.39
CA PHE A 68 -10.09 -7.66 0.49
C PHE A 68 -9.65 -7.88 -0.95
N ARG A 69 -10.54 -8.45 -1.75
CA ARG A 69 -10.28 -8.77 -3.16
C ARG A 69 -11.10 -7.86 -4.05
N TRP A 70 -10.46 -7.19 -4.99
CA TRP A 70 -11.12 -6.40 -6.03
C TRP A 70 -10.79 -6.92 -7.42
N PHE A 71 -11.69 -6.63 -8.35
CA PHE A 71 -11.57 -6.99 -9.76
C PHE A 71 -11.42 -5.71 -10.56
N ASP A 72 -10.34 -5.65 -11.33
CA ASP A 72 -9.99 -4.50 -12.16
C ASP A 72 -10.82 -4.42 -13.45
N ASN A 73 -11.34 -5.55 -13.93
CA ASN A 73 -12.02 -5.66 -15.22
C ASN A 73 -11.19 -5.03 -16.36
N GLU A 74 -9.87 -5.20 -16.28
CA GLU A 74 -8.86 -4.64 -17.20
C GLU A 74 -8.84 -3.10 -17.32
N ALA A 75 -9.58 -2.39 -16.46
CA ALA A 75 -9.78 -0.94 -16.54
C ALA A 75 -8.88 -0.18 -15.55
N VAL A 76 -7.61 -0.58 -15.44
CA VAL A 76 -6.60 0.09 -14.58
C VAL A 76 -5.69 1.04 -15.34
N TYR A 77 -5.94 1.19 -16.63
CA TYR A 77 -5.21 2.08 -17.51
C TYR A 77 -6.03 3.31 -17.88
N PRO A 78 -5.37 4.39 -18.32
CA PRO A 78 -6.04 5.56 -18.84
C PRO A 78 -6.88 5.27 -20.09
N PRO A 79 -7.82 6.16 -20.40
CA PRO A 79 -8.04 7.47 -19.77
C PRO A 79 -8.96 7.43 -18.54
N PHE A 80 -9.53 6.28 -18.19
CA PHE A 80 -10.66 6.24 -17.26
C PHE A 80 -10.37 5.63 -15.90
N TYR A 81 -9.38 4.73 -15.79
CA TYR A 81 -9.05 4.06 -14.51
C TYR A 81 -10.26 3.45 -13.78
N GLY A 82 -11.30 3.06 -14.54
CA GLY A 82 -12.61 2.70 -13.98
C GLY A 82 -12.57 1.52 -13.01
N GLY A 83 -11.65 0.57 -13.23
CA GLY A 83 -11.41 -0.55 -12.32
C GLY A 83 -10.91 -0.09 -10.96
N ILE A 84 -9.99 0.88 -10.93
CA ILE A 84 -9.45 1.46 -9.69
C ILE A 84 -10.55 2.17 -8.91
N PHE A 85 -11.35 3.01 -9.57
CA PHE A 85 -12.45 3.72 -8.91
C PHE A 85 -13.52 2.76 -8.38
N ASN A 86 -13.93 1.75 -9.15
CA ASN A 86 -14.89 0.75 -8.71
C ASN A 86 -14.36 -0.06 -7.51
N GLY A 87 -13.11 -0.51 -7.59
CA GLY A 87 -12.43 -1.18 -6.47
C GLY A 87 -12.37 -0.30 -5.23
N ALA A 88 -12.13 1.00 -5.39
CA ALA A 88 -12.04 1.96 -4.29
C ALA A 88 -13.38 2.18 -3.58
N PHE A 89 -14.48 2.29 -4.32
CA PHE A 89 -15.82 2.38 -3.72
C PHE A 89 -16.18 1.10 -2.96
N ALA A 90 -15.87 -0.07 -3.53
CA ALA A 90 -16.10 -1.35 -2.86
C ALA A 90 -15.25 -1.48 -1.59
N LEU A 91 -13.96 -1.09 -1.66
CA LEU A 91 -13.06 -1.11 -0.52
C LEU A 91 -13.53 -0.15 0.58
N ALA A 92 -13.91 1.08 0.23
CA ALA A 92 -14.41 2.04 1.21
C ALA A 92 -15.68 1.54 1.92
N SER A 93 -16.62 0.98 1.17
CA SER A 93 -17.83 0.38 1.75
C SER A 93 -17.50 -0.76 2.69
N PHE A 94 -16.54 -1.62 2.32
CA PHE A 94 -16.07 -2.72 3.16
C PHE A 94 -15.39 -2.19 4.44
N LEU A 95 -14.43 -1.27 4.30
CA LEU A 95 -13.65 -0.71 5.41
C LEU A 95 -14.51 0.10 6.38
N ASN A 96 -15.57 0.77 5.93
CA ASN A 96 -16.52 1.45 6.82
C ASN A 96 -17.46 0.47 7.54
N GLY A 97 -17.62 -0.76 7.04
CA GLY A 97 -18.45 -1.80 7.63
C GLY A 97 -17.72 -2.70 8.64
N ILE A 98 -16.39 -2.79 8.58
CA ILE A 98 -15.60 -3.57 9.55
C ILE A 98 -15.28 -2.75 10.80
N GLY A 99 -15.35 -3.38 11.98
CA GLY A 99 -15.04 -2.75 13.27
C GLY A 99 -13.55 -2.43 13.47
N GLY A 100 -13.16 -2.10 14.71
CA GLY A 100 -11.78 -1.80 15.12
C GLY A 100 -11.44 -0.30 15.09
N ASP A 101 -10.73 0.23 16.08
CA ASP A 101 -10.43 1.68 16.07
C ASP A 101 -9.15 2.00 15.29
N ASN A 102 -8.31 0.99 15.05
CA ASN A 102 -7.04 1.11 14.35
C ASN A 102 -7.04 0.23 13.10
N LEU A 103 -6.91 0.86 11.93
CA LEU A 103 -6.91 0.19 10.63
C LEU A 103 -5.49 0.15 10.05
N ASN A 104 -4.93 -1.04 9.91
CA ASN A 104 -3.70 -1.30 9.15
C ASN A 104 -4.07 -1.82 7.77
N LEU A 105 -3.38 -1.34 6.74
CA LEU A 105 -3.67 -1.75 5.38
C LEU A 105 -2.38 -1.97 4.60
N ILE A 106 -2.28 -3.15 3.98
CA ILE A 106 -1.17 -3.55 3.13
C ILE A 106 -1.72 -3.81 1.73
N ALA A 107 -1.22 -3.07 0.75
CA ALA A 107 -1.73 -3.14 -0.62
C ALA A 107 -0.59 -3.32 -1.60
N HIS A 108 -0.81 -4.18 -2.60
CA HIS A 108 0.17 -4.44 -3.64
C HIS A 108 -0.26 -3.83 -4.99
N SER A 109 0.71 -3.37 -5.78
CA SER A 109 0.48 -2.88 -7.14
C SER A 109 -0.63 -1.81 -7.20
N HIS A 110 -1.53 -1.84 -8.19
CA HIS A 110 -2.70 -0.96 -8.27
C HIS A 110 -3.66 -1.05 -7.07
N GLY A 111 -3.56 -2.07 -6.22
CA GLY A 111 -4.29 -2.12 -4.95
C GLY A 111 -3.99 -0.90 -4.06
N GLY A 112 -2.77 -0.38 -4.08
CA GLY A 112 -2.45 0.85 -3.34
C GLY A 112 -3.13 2.09 -3.92
N ASN A 113 -3.31 2.15 -5.24
CA ASN A 113 -4.08 3.22 -5.87
C ASN A 113 -5.58 3.11 -5.53
N VAL A 114 -6.13 1.89 -5.47
CA VAL A 114 -7.49 1.62 -4.97
C VAL A 114 -7.64 2.16 -3.54
N VAL A 115 -6.64 1.94 -2.67
CA VAL A 115 -6.65 2.43 -1.29
C VAL A 115 -6.59 3.96 -1.22
N LYS A 116 -5.71 4.59 -2.01
CA LYS A 116 -5.61 6.06 -2.06
C LYS A 116 -6.96 6.68 -2.41
N ILE A 117 -7.65 6.16 -3.42
CA ILE A 117 -8.99 6.63 -3.79
C ILE A 117 -10.03 6.28 -2.71
N ALA A 118 -9.98 5.07 -2.13
CA ALA A 118 -10.92 4.67 -1.09
C ALA A 118 -10.83 5.57 0.15
N SER A 119 -9.63 6.07 0.46
CA SER A 119 -9.37 6.92 1.64
C SER A 119 -10.18 8.22 1.68
N TYR A 120 -10.61 8.75 0.53
CA TYR A 120 -11.51 9.92 0.47
C TYR A 120 -12.92 9.64 1.01
N TYR A 121 -13.29 8.36 1.14
CA TYR A 121 -14.61 7.92 1.56
C TYR A 121 -14.60 7.23 2.94
N LEU A 122 -13.46 7.21 3.62
CA LEU A 122 -13.33 6.61 4.94
C LEU A 122 -13.65 7.61 6.05
N SER A 123 -14.29 7.12 7.10
CA SER A 123 -14.61 7.91 8.30
C SER A 123 -13.48 7.94 9.35
N ARG A 124 -12.43 7.13 9.15
CA ARG A 124 -11.30 6.96 10.07
C ARG A 124 -9.97 6.94 9.31
N PRO A 125 -8.87 7.41 9.92
CA PRO A 125 -7.54 7.34 9.33
C PRO A 125 -6.99 5.91 9.32
N PHE A 126 -5.92 5.70 8.56
CA PHE A 126 -5.10 4.48 8.68
C PHE A 126 -4.12 4.63 9.84
N ARG A 127 -3.93 3.57 10.62
CA ARG A 127 -2.82 3.46 11.56
C ARG A 127 -1.51 3.23 10.80
N HIS A 128 -1.48 2.17 10.00
CA HIS A 128 -0.35 1.86 9.14
C HIS A 128 -0.85 1.63 7.71
N LEU A 129 -0.35 2.39 6.74
CA LEU A 129 -0.56 2.17 5.31
C LEU A 129 0.75 1.71 4.68
N ILE A 130 0.75 0.55 4.04
CA ILE A 130 1.94 -0.03 3.42
C ILE A 130 1.61 -0.38 1.97
N HIS A 131 2.29 0.27 1.04
CA HIS A 131 2.23 -0.04 -0.38
C HIS A 131 3.42 -0.89 -0.78
N LEU A 132 3.16 -1.97 -1.51
CA LEU A 132 4.14 -2.90 -2.05
C LEU A 132 4.11 -2.81 -3.58
N GLY A 133 5.14 -2.24 -4.19
CA GLY A 133 5.22 -2.09 -5.64
C GLY A 133 4.08 -1.25 -6.26
N THR A 134 3.40 -0.41 -5.47
CA THR A 134 2.30 0.41 -5.99
C THR A 134 2.84 1.49 -6.93
N PRO A 135 2.34 1.58 -8.18
CA PRO A 135 2.68 2.68 -9.07
C PRO A 135 2.29 4.03 -8.46
N VAL A 136 3.25 4.95 -8.33
CA VAL A 136 2.95 6.36 -8.02
C VAL A 136 2.45 7.00 -9.31
N ASN A 137 1.12 7.05 -9.43
CA ASN A 137 0.44 7.50 -10.64
C ASN A 137 -0.09 8.93 -10.48
N TRP A 138 0.43 9.87 -11.28
CA TRP A 138 0.04 11.29 -11.24
C TRP A 138 -1.31 11.61 -11.88
N ASP A 139 -1.92 10.67 -12.59
CA ASP A 139 -3.28 10.85 -13.10
C ASP A 139 -4.33 10.61 -12.00
N LEU A 140 -3.91 9.97 -10.90
CA LEU A 140 -4.78 9.62 -9.78
C LEU A 140 -4.57 10.56 -8.59
N TYR A 141 -5.62 10.68 -7.79
CA TYR A 141 -5.56 11.51 -6.59
C TYR A 141 -4.51 10.99 -5.60
N PRO A 142 -3.82 11.89 -4.87
CA PRO A 142 -2.99 11.49 -3.73
C PRO A 142 -3.88 10.89 -2.63
N LEU A 143 -3.27 10.39 -1.54
CA LEU A 143 -4.02 9.95 -0.37
C LEU A 143 -4.96 11.07 0.12
N GLY A 144 -6.25 10.77 0.24
CA GLY A 144 -7.30 11.73 0.59
C GLY A 144 -7.55 11.92 2.08
N GLY A 145 -7.06 10.99 2.90
CA GLY A 145 -7.10 11.05 4.34
C GLY A 145 -5.71 11.13 4.96
N TYR A 146 -5.64 10.81 6.25
CA TYR A 146 -4.39 10.73 6.99
C TYR A 146 -4.05 9.27 7.29
N ALA A 147 -2.76 8.95 7.24
CA ALA A 147 -2.19 7.71 7.75
C ALA A 147 -1.13 8.09 8.80
N TYR A 148 -1.17 7.49 10.00
CA TYR A 148 -0.17 7.77 11.03
C TYR A 148 1.22 7.31 10.60
N SER A 149 1.31 6.14 9.95
CA SER A 149 2.47 5.76 9.15
C SER A 149 2.03 5.44 7.72
N PHE A 150 2.83 5.89 6.75
CA PHE A 150 2.67 5.52 5.35
C PHE A 150 4.01 5.11 4.77
N CYS A 151 4.09 3.90 4.24
CA CYS A 151 5.25 3.38 3.54
C CYS A 151 4.97 3.10 2.07
N GLN A 152 5.94 3.47 1.24
CA GLN A 152 5.97 3.18 -0.18
C GLN A 152 7.19 2.30 -0.46
N VAL A 153 6.95 1.01 -0.67
CA VAL A 153 7.98 0.01 -0.91
C VAL A 153 8.07 -0.24 -2.41
N SER A 154 9.26 -0.05 -2.98
CA SER A 154 9.50 -0.12 -4.41
C SER A 154 10.82 -0.80 -4.71
N SER A 155 11.05 -1.16 -5.97
CA SER A 155 12.34 -1.71 -6.44
C SER A 155 12.80 -1.04 -7.73
N TYR A 156 14.12 -0.87 -7.89
CA TYR A 156 14.74 -0.41 -9.14
C TYR A 156 14.53 -1.37 -10.31
N THR A 157 14.21 -2.64 -10.07
CA THR A 157 13.97 -3.64 -11.13
C THR A 157 12.48 -3.89 -11.39
N ASP A 158 11.59 -3.17 -10.70
CA ASP A 158 10.15 -3.30 -10.90
C ASP A 158 9.67 -2.44 -12.08
N TYR A 159 9.72 -3.01 -13.28
CA TYR A 159 9.17 -2.41 -14.51
C TYR A 159 7.65 -2.46 -14.59
N VAL A 160 6.99 -3.33 -13.81
CA VAL A 160 5.53 -3.41 -13.78
C VAL A 160 4.95 -2.21 -13.03
N GLN A 161 5.58 -1.83 -11.91
CA GLN A 161 5.26 -0.59 -11.21
C GLN A 161 5.44 0.65 -12.11
N PHE A 162 6.53 0.68 -12.89
CA PHE A 162 6.74 1.75 -13.87
C PHE A 162 5.63 1.77 -14.93
N GLY A 163 5.33 0.61 -15.54
CA GLY A 163 4.29 0.48 -16.57
C GLY A 163 2.85 0.75 -16.06
N GLY A 164 2.59 0.56 -14.77
CA GLY A 164 1.31 0.89 -14.13
C GLY A 164 1.15 2.37 -13.73
N SER A 165 2.15 3.20 -13.97
CA SER A 165 2.10 4.63 -13.64
C SER A 165 1.43 5.47 -14.73
N SER A 166 1.37 6.79 -14.54
CA SER A 166 0.79 7.68 -15.55
C SER A 166 1.55 7.55 -16.88
N PRO A 167 0.86 7.47 -18.05
CA PRO A 167 1.50 7.54 -19.35
C PRO A 167 2.30 8.82 -19.55
N TRP A 168 1.96 9.90 -18.85
CA TRP A 168 2.77 11.11 -18.86
C TRP A 168 4.16 10.85 -18.27
N GLN A 169 4.24 10.18 -17.11
CA GLN A 169 5.52 9.82 -16.48
C GLN A 169 6.32 8.87 -17.39
N VAL A 170 5.67 7.82 -17.90
CA VAL A 170 6.30 6.81 -18.77
C VAL A 170 6.75 7.40 -20.11
N GLY A 171 5.92 8.26 -20.71
CA GLY A 171 6.22 8.92 -21.98
C GLY A 171 7.38 9.90 -21.86
N ASN A 172 7.43 10.69 -20.78
CA ASN A 172 8.57 11.59 -20.55
C ASN A 172 9.86 10.79 -20.28
N PHE A 173 9.82 9.69 -19.52
CA PHE A 173 10.98 8.80 -19.41
C PHE A 173 11.50 8.36 -20.79
N GLY A 174 10.61 7.87 -21.66
CA GLY A 174 11.00 7.41 -23.00
C GLY A 174 11.56 8.54 -23.87
N TYR A 175 10.99 9.74 -23.77
CA TYR A 175 11.46 10.92 -24.48
C TYR A 175 12.86 11.35 -24.04
N GLU A 176 13.11 11.40 -22.73
CA GLU A 176 14.42 11.75 -22.17
C GLU A 176 15.48 10.68 -22.54
N GLN A 177 15.15 9.39 -22.48
CA GLN A 177 16.05 8.33 -22.95
C GLN A 177 16.38 8.46 -24.45
N TYR A 178 15.41 8.84 -25.27
CA TYR A 178 15.64 9.09 -26.69
C TYR A 178 16.59 10.27 -26.92
N LEU A 179 16.40 11.38 -26.19
CA LEU A 179 17.29 12.54 -26.28
C LEU A 179 18.70 12.20 -25.81
N ALA A 180 18.85 11.49 -24.68
CA ALA A 180 20.13 11.02 -24.18
C ALA A 180 20.87 10.17 -25.23
N ALA A 181 20.20 9.17 -25.80
CA ALA A 181 20.78 8.30 -26.81
C ALA A 181 21.23 9.07 -28.05
N ARG A 182 20.44 10.06 -28.50
CA ARG A 182 20.81 10.93 -29.62
C ARG A 182 22.06 11.75 -29.30
N PHE A 183 22.13 12.39 -28.13
CA PHE A 183 23.30 13.18 -27.76
C PHE A 183 24.56 12.32 -27.61
N PHE A 184 24.46 11.12 -27.05
CA PHE A 184 25.61 10.22 -27.01
C PHE A 184 26.05 9.72 -28.39
N PHE A 185 25.12 9.55 -29.33
CA PHE A 185 25.44 9.27 -30.72
C PHE A 185 26.19 10.44 -31.38
N ASP A 186 25.67 11.66 -31.25
CA ASP A 186 26.29 12.88 -31.77
C ASP A 186 27.67 13.13 -31.14
N ALA A 187 27.84 12.79 -29.85
CA ALA A 187 29.14 12.80 -29.17
C ALA A 187 30.12 11.82 -29.81
N GLY A 188 29.67 10.59 -30.11
CA GLY A 188 30.47 9.60 -30.84
C GLY A 188 30.96 10.13 -32.18
N GLU A 189 30.08 10.75 -32.97
CA GLU A 189 30.46 11.38 -34.25
C GLU A 189 31.49 12.51 -34.07
N ALA A 190 31.30 13.39 -33.08
CA ALA A 190 32.25 14.46 -32.77
C ALA A 190 33.64 13.91 -32.40
N ALA A 191 33.69 12.84 -31.59
CA ALA A 191 34.94 12.16 -31.25
C ALA A 191 35.63 11.54 -32.48
N PHE A 192 34.88 10.90 -33.38
CA PHE A 192 35.42 10.36 -34.63
C PHE A 192 36.02 11.44 -35.54
N ASN A 193 35.44 12.65 -35.54
CA ASN A 193 35.93 13.79 -36.30
C ASN A 193 37.04 14.57 -35.60
N GLY A 194 37.40 14.21 -34.36
CA GLY A 194 38.42 14.90 -33.56
C GLY A 194 37.98 16.24 -32.97
N ASP A 195 36.67 16.53 -32.95
CA ASP A 195 36.11 17.74 -32.35
C ASP A 195 35.78 17.49 -30.87
N TRP A 196 36.79 17.72 -30.02
CA TRP A 196 36.70 17.44 -28.59
C TRP A 196 35.81 18.42 -27.82
N ASP A 197 35.66 19.66 -28.29
CA ASP A 197 34.79 20.65 -27.67
C ASP A 197 33.32 20.25 -27.88
N LEU A 198 32.97 19.85 -29.11
CA LEU A 198 31.62 19.38 -29.42
C LEU A 198 31.31 18.03 -28.75
N PHE A 199 32.30 17.12 -28.69
CA PHE A 199 32.18 15.88 -27.92
C PHE A 199 31.83 16.17 -26.45
N ALA A 200 32.56 17.07 -25.79
CA ALA A 200 32.33 17.40 -24.39
C ALA A 200 30.92 18.00 -24.16
N TYR A 201 30.47 18.86 -25.06
CA TYR A 201 29.11 19.41 -25.02
C TYR A 201 28.05 18.31 -25.12
N TYR A 202 28.12 17.45 -26.14
CA TYR A 202 27.12 16.40 -26.33
C TYR A 202 27.14 15.34 -25.22
N MET A 203 28.31 15.01 -24.66
CA MET A 203 28.39 14.15 -23.48
C MET A 203 27.66 14.75 -22.27
N ALA A 204 27.79 16.07 -22.05
CA ALA A 204 27.11 16.75 -20.95
C ALA A 204 25.59 16.77 -21.15
N GLU A 205 25.12 17.09 -22.36
CA GLU A 205 23.69 17.05 -22.69
C GLU A 205 23.11 15.64 -22.57
N GLY A 206 23.82 14.61 -23.06
CA GLY A 206 23.40 13.21 -22.91
C GLY A 206 23.26 12.79 -21.44
N ALA A 207 24.23 13.17 -20.59
CA ALA A 207 24.18 12.89 -19.16
C ALA A 207 23.04 13.64 -18.45
N TYR A 208 22.73 14.87 -18.87
CA TYR A 208 21.58 15.62 -18.35
C TYR A 208 20.25 14.89 -18.66
N HIS A 209 20.07 14.43 -19.89
CA HIS A 209 18.86 13.71 -20.28
C HIS A 209 18.74 12.33 -19.60
N GLU A 210 19.84 11.60 -19.39
CA GLU A 210 19.84 10.39 -18.54
C GLU A 210 19.42 10.70 -17.09
N ALA A 211 19.85 11.82 -16.53
CA ALA A 211 19.43 12.23 -15.19
C ALA A 211 17.92 12.55 -15.14
N GLN A 212 17.39 13.19 -16.19
CA GLN A 212 15.95 13.46 -16.31
C GLN A 212 15.13 12.18 -16.50
N ALA A 213 15.60 11.23 -17.31
CA ALA A 213 14.98 9.92 -17.41
C ALA A 213 14.94 9.22 -16.05
N ASN A 214 16.05 9.23 -15.29
CA ASN A 214 16.08 8.68 -13.94
C ASN A 214 15.10 9.36 -12.99
N TYR A 215 14.89 10.68 -13.10
CA TYR A 215 13.85 11.38 -12.36
C TYR A 215 12.46 10.82 -12.69
N TRP A 216 12.13 10.68 -13.97
CA TRP A 216 10.83 10.14 -14.39
C TRP A 216 10.64 8.70 -13.93
N TRP A 217 11.67 7.86 -14.01
CA TRP A 217 11.67 6.51 -13.47
C TRP A 217 11.39 6.51 -11.96
N LEU A 218 12.13 7.28 -11.18
CA LEU A 218 11.96 7.37 -9.73
C LEU A 218 10.61 7.98 -9.32
N SER A 219 10.04 8.87 -10.14
CA SER A 219 8.73 9.47 -9.89
C SER A 219 7.60 8.43 -9.85
N THR A 220 7.78 7.27 -10.49
CA THR A 220 6.81 6.15 -10.48
C THR A 220 6.88 5.29 -9.22
N LYS A 221 7.90 5.53 -8.38
CA LYS A 221 8.26 4.67 -7.25
C LYS A 221 8.19 5.40 -5.92
N LEU A 222 8.57 6.68 -5.91
CA LEU A 222 8.71 7.48 -4.71
C LEU A 222 7.46 8.32 -4.46
N GLU A 223 6.89 8.19 -3.27
CA GLU A 223 5.72 8.95 -2.83
C GLU A 223 6.13 9.99 -1.79
N TRP A 224 5.79 11.26 -2.02
CA TRP A 224 6.43 12.39 -1.33
C TRP A 224 6.10 12.52 0.16
N TYR A 225 5.01 11.90 0.61
CA TYR A 225 4.51 11.88 1.99
C TYR A 225 4.64 10.51 2.64
N ALA A 226 5.34 9.58 2.00
CA ALA A 226 5.61 8.24 2.54
C ALA A 226 7.06 8.11 3.03
N ALA A 227 7.28 7.20 3.97
CA ALA A 227 8.58 6.58 4.16
C ALA A 227 8.84 5.68 2.94
N ASN A 228 9.80 6.07 2.10
CA ASN A 228 10.13 5.36 0.88
C ASN A 228 11.21 4.31 1.15
N TYR A 229 10.93 3.06 0.83
CA TYR A 229 11.90 1.97 0.90
C TYR A 229 12.17 1.45 -0.51
N MET A 230 13.42 1.55 -0.95
CA MET A 230 13.83 1.20 -2.31
C MET A 230 14.76 -0.01 -2.30
N PHE A 231 14.31 -1.06 -2.95
CA PHE A 231 15.01 -2.31 -3.17
C PHE A 231 15.80 -2.31 -4.49
N GLY A 232 16.81 -3.17 -4.57
CA GLY A 232 17.77 -3.19 -5.67
C GLY A 232 17.49 -4.23 -6.75
N GLY A 233 16.85 -5.35 -6.41
CA GLY A 233 16.76 -6.51 -7.31
C GLY A 233 15.39 -7.18 -7.39
N GLU A 234 14.52 -6.90 -6.43
CA GLU A 234 13.21 -7.51 -6.23
C GLU A 234 12.27 -7.18 -7.39
N SER A 235 11.72 -8.20 -8.04
CA SER A 235 10.69 -8.00 -9.06
C SER A 235 9.38 -7.54 -8.45
N HIS A 236 8.41 -7.16 -9.30
CA HIS A 236 7.08 -6.75 -8.84
C HIS A 236 6.39 -7.79 -7.93
N GLY A 237 6.55 -9.07 -8.24
CA GLY A 237 6.01 -10.17 -7.44
C GLY A 237 6.82 -10.41 -6.17
N ASP A 238 8.13 -10.17 -6.17
CA ASP A 238 8.96 -10.41 -4.98
C ASP A 238 8.67 -9.38 -3.86
N LEU A 239 8.09 -8.23 -4.20
CA LEU A 239 7.76 -7.17 -3.23
C LEU A 239 6.68 -7.54 -2.21
N HIS A 240 5.97 -8.65 -2.41
CA HIS A 240 5.02 -9.21 -1.46
C HIS A 240 5.47 -10.57 -0.91
N GLU A 241 6.79 -10.76 -0.78
CA GLU A 241 7.38 -11.98 -0.23
C GLU A 241 8.01 -11.74 1.17
N PRO A 242 8.12 -12.79 2.01
CA PRO A 242 8.59 -12.65 3.39
C PRO A 242 9.91 -11.91 3.59
N PRO A 243 10.94 -12.08 2.74
CA PRO A 243 12.18 -11.32 2.90
C PRO A 243 11.97 -9.80 2.87
N VAL A 244 11.06 -9.33 2.00
CA VAL A 244 10.71 -7.91 1.90
C VAL A 244 9.97 -7.47 3.16
N TRP A 245 8.97 -8.25 3.60
CA TRP A 245 8.24 -7.96 4.84
C TRP A 245 9.16 -7.83 6.05
N TYR A 246 10.07 -8.78 6.23
CA TYR A 246 11.00 -8.76 7.37
C TYR A 246 11.93 -7.56 7.36
N ALA A 247 12.30 -7.04 6.19
CA ALA A 247 13.10 -5.82 6.06
C ALA A 247 12.30 -4.56 6.44
N ILE A 248 11.02 -4.49 6.06
CA ILE A 248 10.22 -3.26 6.22
C ILE A 248 9.41 -3.20 7.52
N ARG A 249 9.06 -4.33 8.15
CA ARG A 249 8.08 -4.37 9.27
C ARG A 249 8.44 -3.44 10.44
N ASN A 250 9.72 -3.32 10.78
CA ASN A 250 10.14 -2.46 11.90
C ASN A 250 10.16 -0.97 11.53
N GLN A 251 10.21 -0.66 10.23
CA GLN A 251 10.24 0.72 9.74
C GLN A 251 8.85 1.23 9.40
N CYS A 252 8.02 0.36 8.83
CA CYS A 252 6.74 0.68 8.23
C CYS A 252 5.53 0.30 9.08
N ALA A 253 5.61 -0.81 9.82
CA ALA A 253 4.47 -1.42 10.50
C ALA A 253 4.45 -1.22 12.03
N LEU A 254 5.51 -0.63 12.61
CA LEU A 254 5.65 -0.48 14.06
C LEU A 254 6.06 0.92 14.53
N ASN A 255 6.32 1.85 13.59
CA ASN A 255 6.63 3.26 13.90
C ASN A 255 5.38 4.12 13.87
#